data_AF-A0A165NLL0-F1
#
_entry.id   AF-A0A165NLL0-F1
#
_cell.length_a   1.000
_cell.length_b   1.000
_cell.length_c   1.000
_cell.angle_alpha   90.00
_cell.angle_beta   90.00
_cell.angle_gamma   90.00
#
_symmetry.space_group_name_H-M   'P 1'
#
loop_
_entity.id
_entity.type
_entity.pdbx_description
1 polymer ?
#
loop_
_entity_poly.entity_id
_entity_poly.type
_entity_poly.pdbx_seq_one_letter_code
_entity_poly.pdbx_strand_id
1 'polypeptide(L)'
;MSMLGRIAGKRALTSMRAASLPLPSIRPALLSQRRTAVSFAAVKTGTQATQLLKADIPPLEDPLLHYMAGLIMKHGRRHKASKTLSLMLMHIHALSGSQPMEILREAIIRAAPSVKVMSLKKGMKVTLHPVPLSEKARTRQAILWILRAQMYRAGPTLSERLAKEVVGLVQGSSQVLAWKEQDHGQAMVNRAIVRVPLQR
;
A
#
# COMPACT_ATOMS: atom_id res chain seq x y z
N MET A 1 37.78 -47.10 -27.84
CA MET A 1 37.69 -48.53 -28.24
C MET A 1 37.04 -49.31 -27.10
N SER A 2 36.06 -50.15 -27.44
CA SER A 2 35.42 -51.19 -26.60
C SER A 2 34.42 -50.70 -25.53
N MET A 3 33.22 -51.25 -25.32
CA MET A 3 32.33 -52.23 -25.96
C MET A 3 30.98 -52.02 -25.24
N LEU A 4 29.86 -51.75 -25.93
CA LEU A 4 28.76 -52.70 -26.14
C LEU A 4 28.39 -53.58 -24.92
N GLY A 5 27.18 -53.35 -24.39
CA GLY A 5 26.53 -54.24 -23.44
C GLY A 5 25.01 -54.02 -23.38
N ARG A 6 24.27 -54.45 -24.42
CA ARG A 6 22.82 -54.72 -24.34
C ARG A 6 22.62 -55.99 -23.51
N ILE A 7 21.63 -56.03 -22.62
CA ILE A 7 20.78 -57.22 -22.42
C ILE A 7 19.35 -56.75 -22.12
N ALA A 8 18.42 -57.28 -22.91
CA ALA A 8 16.99 -57.23 -22.71
C ALA A 8 16.54 -58.41 -21.83
N GLY A 9 15.54 -58.21 -20.97
CA GLY A 9 14.91 -59.26 -20.18
C GLY A 9 13.40 -59.08 -20.15
N LYS A 10 12.68 -59.99 -20.82
CA LYS A 10 11.23 -60.05 -20.99
C LYS A 10 10.53 -60.67 -19.76
N ARG A 11 9.30 -60.19 -19.51
CA ARG A 11 8.06 -60.92 -19.15
C ARG A 11 8.07 -61.84 -17.90
N ALA A 12 7.15 -61.56 -16.98
CA ALA A 12 6.28 -62.58 -16.40
C ALA A 12 4.93 -61.96 -15.98
N LEU A 13 3.86 -62.49 -16.58
CA LEU A 13 2.47 -62.33 -16.17
C LEU A 13 2.16 -63.42 -15.14
N THR A 14 1.53 -63.08 -14.03
CA THR A 14 0.87 -64.02 -13.11
C THR A 14 -0.26 -63.21 -12.46
N SER A 15 -1.52 -63.33 -12.91
CA SER A 15 -2.48 -64.43 -12.70
C SER A 15 -2.93 -64.56 -11.25
N MET A 16 -4.25 -64.63 -11.07
CA MET A 16 -5.03 -64.94 -9.86
C MET A 16 -5.26 -63.73 -8.93
N ARG A 17 -6.46 -63.42 -8.43
CA ARG A 17 -7.60 -64.27 -8.09
C ARG A 17 -8.85 -63.39 -7.93
N ALA A 18 -9.95 -63.78 -8.56
CA ALA A 18 -11.27 -63.24 -8.31
C ALA A 18 -11.76 -63.62 -6.91
N ALA A 19 -12.27 -62.65 -6.16
CA ALA A 19 -13.05 -62.88 -4.94
C ALA A 19 -14.34 -62.06 -5.04
N SER A 20 -15.44 -62.79 -5.18
CA SER A 20 -16.83 -62.34 -5.27
C SER A 20 -17.37 -61.80 -3.95
N LEU A 21 -18.25 -60.81 -4.09
CA LEU A 21 -18.99 -60.04 -3.07
C LEU A 21 -19.76 -60.88 -2.03
N PRO A 22 -20.16 -60.24 -0.91
CA PRO A 22 -21.62 -60.10 -0.73
C PRO A 22 -22.07 -58.65 -0.42
N LEU A 23 -23.27 -58.34 -0.90
CA LEU A 23 -23.97 -57.06 -0.79
C LEU A 23 -24.40 -56.71 0.66
N PRO A 24 -24.55 -55.41 1.00
CA PRO A 24 -25.01 -54.98 2.32
C PRO A 24 -26.50 -55.23 2.54
N SER A 25 -26.85 -55.82 3.69
CA SER A 25 -28.23 -56.00 4.15
C SER A 25 -28.83 -54.67 4.62
N ILE A 26 -29.85 -54.17 3.93
CA ILE A 26 -30.62 -52.99 4.32
C ILE A 26 -31.66 -53.41 5.36
N ARG A 27 -31.48 -53.02 6.63
CA ARG A 27 -32.53 -53.05 7.66
C ARG A 27 -33.24 -51.69 7.70
N PRO A 28 -34.57 -51.59 7.58
CA PRO A 28 -35.27 -50.32 7.76
C PRO A 28 -35.47 -50.08 9.27
N ALA A 29 -34.68 -49.18 9.85
CA ALA A 29 -34.91 -48.71 11.21
C ALA A 29 -36.04 -47.66 11.20
N LEU A 30 -37.05 -47.96 12.01
CA LEU A 30 -38.31 -47.25 12.14
C LEU A 30 -38.15 -45.78 12.52
N LEU A 31 -39.04 -45.00 11.90
CA LEU A 31 -39.34 -43.59 12.09
C LEU A 31 -39.55 -43.25 13.59
N SER A 32 -38.61 -42.53 14.21
CA SER A 32 -38.89 -41.75 15.43
C SER A 32 -38.87 -40.28 15.07
N GLN A 33 -40.07 -39.71 14.94
CA GLN A 33 -40.28 -38.28 14.85
C GLN A 33 -39.72 -37.61 16.11
N ARG A 34 -38.59 -36.91 15.97
CA ARG A 34 -38.25 -35.79 16.84
C ARG A 34 -38.15 -34.53 15.98
N ARG A 35 -39.32 -33.91 15.78
CA ARG A 35 -39.41 -32.48 15.49
C ARG A 35 -38.94 -31.73 16.73
N THR A 36 -37.75 -31.13 16.70
CA THR A 36 -37.41 -30.01 17.59
C THR A 36 -36.45 -29.06 16.86
N ALA A 37 -36.98 -27.87 16.56
CA ALA A 37 -36.33 -26.62 16.22
C ALA A 37 -35.19 -26.66 15.18
N VAL A 38 -35.56 -26.44 13.92
CA VAL A 38 -34.65 -25.78 12.97
C VAL A 38 -34.46 -24.35 13.49
N SER A 39 -33.39 -24.11 14.26
CA SER A 39 -32.94 -22.75 14.50
C SER A 39 -32.52 -22.19 13.14
N PHE A 40 -33.31 -21.25 12.62
CA PHE A 40 -32.91 -20.46 11.46
C PHE A 40 -31.76 -19.57 11.92
N ALA A 41 -30.54 -20.11 11.90
CA ALA A 41 -29.33 -19.35 12.09
C ALA A 41 -29.35 -18.26 11.03
N ALA A 42 -29.54 -17.02 11.49
CA ALA A 42 -29.64 -15.83 10.67
C ALA A 42 -28.49 -15.81 9.66
N VAL A 43 -28.81 -16.18 8.42
CA VAL A 43 -27.95 -15.91 7.28
C VAL A 43 -27.83 -14.40 7.24
N LYS A 44 -26.62 -13.89 7.49
CA LYS A 44 -26.28 -12.48 7.31
C LYS A 44 -26.25 -12.16 5.81
N THR A 45 -27.40 -12.26 5.15
CA THR A 45 -27.64 -11.72 3.81
C THR A 45 -27.81 -10.23 3.95
N GLY A 46 -26.70 -9.50 3.79
CA GLY A 46 -26.76 -8.03 3.75
C GLY A 46 -25.43 -7.31 3.89
N THR A 47 -24.30 -7.87 3.44
CA THR A 47 -23.04 -7.09 3.34
C THR A 47 -21.94 -7.70 2.46
N GLN A 48 -22.21 -8.81 1.73
CA GLN A 48 -21.18 -9.46 0.90
C GLN A 48 -21.23 -9.08 -0.58
N ALA A 49 -22.36 -8.55 -1.07
CA ALA A 49 -22.51 -8.21 -2.49
C ALA A 49 -21.61 -7.04 -2.95
N THR A 50 -21.23 -6.14 -2.04
CA THR A 50 -20.33 -5.02 -2.34
C THR A 50 -18.86 -5.43 -2.41
N GLN A 51 -18.49 -6.61 -1.88
CA GLN A 51 -17.11 -7.06 -1.85
C GLN A 51 -16.66 -7.63 -3.20
N LEU A 52 -17.57 -8.20 -3.99
CA LEU A 52 -17.25 -8.88 -5.25
C LEU A 52 -16.98 -7.91 -6.43
N LEU A 53 -17.27 -6.62 -6.29
CA LEU A 53 -17.03 -5.61 -7.33
C LEU A 53 -15.73 -4.83 -7.14
N LYS A 54 -14.91 -5.20 -6.16
CA LYS A 54 -13.52 -4.76 -6.12
C LYS A 54 -12.70 -5.77 -6.91
N ALA A 55 -12.84 -5.72 -8.23
CA ALA A 55 -12.01 -6.54 -9.10
C ALA A 55 -10.54 -6.23 -8.80
N ASP A 56 -9.77 -7.24 -8.39
CA ASP A 56 -8.33 -7.16 -8.12
C ASP A 56 -7.54 -7.04 -9.43
N ILE A 57 -7.97 -6.13 -10.30
CA ILE A 57 -7.27 -5.78 -11.54
C ILE A 57 -6.10 -4.90 -11.11
N PRO A 58 -4.84 -5.31 -11.37
CA PRO A 58 -3.69 -4.48 -11.04
C PRO A 58 -3.80 -3.15 -11.80
N PRO A 59 -3.52 -2.01 -11.13
CA PRO A 59 -3.59 -0.72 -11.80
C PRO A 59 -2.50 -0.64 -12.88
N LEU A 60 -2.85 -0.06 -14.03
CA LEU A 60 -1.94 0.13 -15.18
C LEU A 60 -0.71 0.98 -14.83
N GLU A 61 -0.88 1.93 -13.90
CA GLU A 61 0.18 2.79 -13.40
C GLU A 61 0.28 2.66 -11.88
N ASP A 62 1.48 2.85 -11.34
CA ASP A 62 1.67 2.98 -9.91
C ASP A 62 0.80 4.13 -9.36
N PRO A 63 -0.10 3.86 -8.38
CA PRO A 63 -1.04 4.86 -7.88
C PRO A 63 -0.32 6.05 -7.21
N LEU A 64 0.88 5.81 -6.67
CA LEU A 64 1.73 6.84 -6.09
C LEU A 64 2.23 7.83 -7.15
N LEU A 65 2.75 7.34 -8.26
CA LEU A 65 3.22 8.18 -9.37
C LEU A 65 2.06 8.93 -10.00
N HIS A 66 0.93 8.24 -10.20
CA HIS A 66 -0.31 8.84 -10.68
C HIS A 66 -0.74 10.02 -9.80
N TYR A 67 -0.72 9.83 -8.47
CA TYR A 67 -1.09 10.87 -7.51
C TYR A 67 -0.10 12.04 -7.50
N MET A 68 1.20 11.74 -7.52
CA MET A 68 2.27 12.75 -7.54
C MET A 68 2.26 13.56 -8.84
N ALA A 69 1.97 12.93 -9.99
CA ALA A 69 1.80 13.62 -11.27
C ALA A 69 0.66 14.64 -11.21
N GLY A 70 -0.45 14.29 -10.55
CA GLY A 70 -1.57 15.20 -10.33
C GLY A 70 -1.19 16.45 -9.50
N LEU A 71 -0.28 16.30 -8.53
CA LEU A 71 0.20 17.42 -7.70
C LEU A 71 1.23 18.32 -8.43
N ILE A 72 2.01 17.76 -9.36
CA ILE A 72 3.01 18.50 -10.14
C ILE A 72 2.40 19.18 -11.37
N MET A 73 1.34 18.60 -11.93
CA MET A 73 0.68 19.07 -13.14
C MET A 73 0.20 20.52 -12.99
N LYS A 74 0.44 21.31 -14.04
CA LYS A 74 -0.10 22.67 -14.19
C LYS A 74 -0.93 22.74 -15.47
N HIS A 75 -2.01 23.51 -15.44
CA HIS A 75 -2.90 23.74 -16.59
C HIS A 75 -3.39 22.45 -17.29
N GLY A 76 -3.66 21.39 -16.52
CA GLY A 76 -4.12 20.10 -17.08
C GLY A 76 -3.09 19.33 -17.90
N ARG A 77 -1.83 19.77 -17.96
CA ARG A 77 -0.76 19.13 -18.77
C ARG A 77 -0.17 17.90 -18.08
N ARG A 78 -0.95 16.84 -17.97
CA ARG A 78 -0.58 15.60 -17.26
C ARG A 78 0.63 14.91 -17.88
N HIS A 79 0.65 14.80 -19.21
CA HIS A 79 1.74 14.14 -19.93
C HIS A 79 3.12 14.77 -19.61
N LYS A 80 3.20 16.11 -19.51
CA LYS A 80 4.43 16.81 -19.14
C LYS A 80 4.87 16.51 -17.70
N ALA A 81 3.91 16.40 -16.77
CA ALA A 81 4.19 16.03 -15.39
C ALA A 81 4.71 14.59 -15.29
N SER A 82 4.04 13.64 -15.95
CA SER A 82 4.48 12.24 -16.02
C SER A 82 5.89 12.12 -16.61
N LYS A 83 6.18 12.81 -17.72
CA LYS A 83 7.53 12.84 -18.32
C LYS A 83 8.59 13.37 -17.34
N THR A 84 8.27 14.43 -16.59
CA THR A 84 9.18 14.99 -15.58
C THR A 84 9.46 13.98 -14.46
N LEU A 85 8.44 13.22 -14.03
CA LEU A 85 8.60 12.17 -13.03
C LEU A 85 9.41 10.98 -13.53
N SER A 86 9.19 10.53 -14.76
CA SER A 86 10.02 9.47 -15.37
C SER A 86 11.49 9.89 -15.41
N LEU A 87 11.78 11.12 -15.82
CA LEU A 87 13.15 11.67 -15.81
C LEU A 87 13.72 11.76 -14.39
N MET A 88 12.91 12.18 -13.40
CA MET A 88 13.33 12.20 -12.00
C MET A 88 13.72 10.80 -11.51
N LEU A 89 12.95 9.75 -11.83
CA LEU A 89 13.29 8.38 -11.46
C LEU A 89 14.59 7.90 -12.10
N MET A 90 14.85 8.28 -13.36
CA MET A 90 16.14 8.01 -14.02
C MET A 90 17.31 8.66 -13.27
N HIS A 91 17.15 9.92 -12.83
CA HIS A 91 18.18 10.59 -12.05
C HIS A 91 18.37 9.96 -10.66
N ILE A 92 17.30 9.53 -9.98
CA ILE A 92 17.41 8.82 -8.70
C ILE A 92 18.22 7.53 -8.87
N HIS A 93 17.91 6.77 -9.93
CA HIS A 93 18.64 5.54 -10.24
C HIS A 93 20.13 5.83 -10.51
N ALA A 94 20.43 6.87 -11.30
CA ALA A 94 21.81 7.27 -11.59
C ALA A 94 22.59 7.70 -10.34
N LEU A 95 21.94 8.35 -9.36
CA LEU A 95 22.59 8.82 -8.14
C LEU A 95 22.78 7.71 -7.09
N SER A 96 21.82 6.78 -6.98
CA SER A 96 21.80 5.80 -5.90
C SER A 96 22.20 4.38 -6.32
N GLY A 97 22.18 4.06 -7.62
CA GLY A 97 22.44 2.71 -8.14
C GLY A 97 21.40 1.64 -7.77
N SER A 98 20.35 2.01 -7.04
CA SER A 98 19.31 1.09 -6.55
C SER A 98 17.97 1.35 -7.24
N GLN A 99 16.94 0.57 -6.89
CA GLN A 99 15.61 0.72 -7.50
C GLN A 99 14.99 2.07 -7.11
N PRO A 100 14.68 2.96 -8.07
CA PRO A 100 14.25 4.32 -7.77
C PRO A 100 12.87 4.39 -7.12
N MET A 101 12.02 3.39 -7.37
CA MET A 101 10.69 3.30 -6.76
C MET A 101 10.73 3.01 -5.26
N GLU A 102 11.66 2.18 -4.81
CA GLU A 102 11.82 1.86 -3.38
C GLU A 102 12.31 3.07 -2.61
N ILE A 103 13.34 3.74 -3.13
CA ILE A 103 13.90 4.98 -2.58
C ILE A 103 12.80 6.06 -2.48
N LEU A 104 11.99 6.21 -3.52
CA LEU A 104 10.90 7.19 -3.52
C LEU A 104 9.85 6.88 -2.43
N ARG A 105 9.45 5.62 -2.28
CA ARG A 105 8.50 5.20 -1.23
C ARG A 105 9.08 5.43 0.15
N GLU A 106 10.34 5.06 0.36
CA GLU A 106 11.05 5.29 1.61
C GLU A 106 11.15 6.78 1.96
N ALA A 107 11.54 7.61 1.00
CA ALA A 107 11.62 9.06 1.18
C ALA A 107 10.27 9.66 1.58
N ILE A 108 9.17 9.22 0.96
CA ILE A 108 7.82 9.67 1.30
C ILE A 108 7.43 9.25 2.72
N ILE A 109 7.73 8.01 3.13
CA ILE A 109 7.45 7.53 4.49
C ILE A 109 8.22 8.37 5.52
N ARG A 110 9.49 8.69 5.25
CA ARG A 110 10.31 9.52 6.14
C ARG A 110 9.80 10.96 6.21
N ALA A 111 9.42 11.54 5.07
CA ALA A 111 8.87 12.89 4.98
C ALA A 111 7.46 13.04 5.57
N ALA A 112 6.67 11.97 5.64
CA ALA A 112 5.28 12.02 6.08
C ALA A 112 5.14 12.43 7.56
N PRO A 113 4.47 13.56 7.87
CA PRO A 113 4.17 13.94 9.24
C PRO A 113 2.91 13.23 9.73
N SER A 114 2.90 12.78 10.99
CA SER A 114 1.72 12.16 11.62
C SER A 114 0.65 13.17 12.07
N VAL A 115 1.09 14.37 12.44
CA VAL A 115 0.24 15.44 13.00
C VAL A 115 0.57 16.73 12.26
N LYS A 116 -0.45 17.55 12.03
CA LYS A 116 -0.30 18.92 11.55
C LYS A 116 -0.85 19.88 12.59
N VAL A 117 -0.19 21.00 12.79
CA VAL A 117 -0.69 22.07 13.65
C VAL A 117 -1.48 23.07 12.81
N MET A 118 -2.73 23.32 13.20
CA MET A 118 -3.61 24.32 12.59
C MET A 118 -3.80 25.49 13.55
N SER A 119 -3.69 26.71 13.05
CA SER A 119 -4.09 27.89 13.80
C SER A 119 -5.60 28.04 13.77
N LEU A 120 -6.23 28.07 14.94
CA LEU A 120 -7.64 28.37 15.10
C LEU A 120 -7.77 29.72 15.82
N LYS A 121 -8.55 30.63 15.23
CA LYS A 121 -8.89 31.91 15.86
C LYS A 121 -10.25 31.79 16.53
N LYS A 122 -10.30 32.06 17.83
CA LYS A 122 -11.54 32.12 18.60
C LYS A 122 -11.63 33.49 19.28
N GLY A 123 -12.54 34.34 18.79
CA GLY A 123 -12.64 35.74 19.21
C GLY A 123 -11.32 36.48 18.93
N MET A 124 -10.71 37.02 19.99
CA MET A 124 -9.42 37.74 19.91
C MET A 124 -8.19 36.83 20.07
N LYS A 125 -8.34 35.58 20.50
CA LYS A 125 -7.21 34.67 20.74
C LYS A 125 -6.95 33.77 19.53
N VAL A 126 -5.68 33.59 19.17
CA VAL A 126 -5.22 32.58 18.20
C VAL A 126 -4.56 31.46 18.98
N THR A 127 -5.06 30.23 18.83
CA THR A 127 -4.51 29.03 19.45
C THR A 127 -4.05 28.05 18.37
N LEU A 128 -3.02 27.27 18.69
CA LEU A 128 -2.49 26.23 17.82
C LEU A 128 -3.08 24.89 18.24
N HIS A 129 -3.78 24.24 17.31
CA HIS A 129 -4.46 22.97 17.53
C HIS A 129 -3.76 21.88 16.71
N PRO A 130 -3.19 20.85 17.37
CA PRO A 130 -2.68 19.69 16.65
C PRO A 130 -3.85 18.82 16.14
N VAL A 131 -3.79 18.44 14.87
CA VAL A 131 -4.78 17.60 14.18
C VAL A 131 -4.05 16.37 13.60
N PRO A 132 -4.48 15.14 13.94
CA PRO A 132 -3.89 13.93 13.35
C PRO A 132 -4.25 13.85 11.86
N LEU A 133 -3.27 13.45 11.03
CA LEU A 133 -3.47 13.33 9.59
C LEU A 133 -3.83 11.89 9.21
N SER A 134 -4.84 11.75 8.34
CA SER A 134 -5.13 10.47 7.68
C SER A 134 -4.00 10.06 6.72
N GLU A 135 -3.84 8.78 6.43
CA GLU A 135 -2.75 8.27 5.55
C GLU A 135 -2.64 9.02 4.22
N LYS A 136 -3.78 9.24 3.55
CA LYS A 136 -3.82 10.01 2.30
C LYS A 136 -3.32 11.44 2.50
N ALA A 137 -3.70 12.08 3.60
CA ALA A 137 -3.25 13.44 3.92
C ALA A 137 -1.76 13.48 4.29
N ARG A 138 -1.24 12.46 4.97
CA ARG A 138 0.19 12.30 5.29
C ARG A 138 1.03 12.23 4.02
N THR A 139 0.66 11.35 3.09
CA THR A 139 1.33 11.20 1.79
C THR A 139 1.26 12.48 0.97
N ARG A 140 0.09 13.14 0.94
CA ARG A 140 -0.06 14.44 0.25
C ARG A 140 0.86 15.50 0.84
N GLN A 141 0.91 15.64 2.16
CA GLN A 141 1.73 16.63 2.84
C GLN A 141 3.23 16.37 2.60
N ALA A 142 3.66 15.11 2.63
CA ALA A 142 5.02 14.71 2.29
C ALA A 142 5.42 15.16 0.88
N ILE A 143 4.60 14.85 -0.13
CA ILE A 143 4.87 15.23 -1.52
C ILE A 143 4.93 16.76 -1.67
N LEU A 144 4.02 17.50 -1.03
CA LEU A 144 4.04 18.97 -1.07
C LEU A 144 5.30 19.56 -0.44
N TRP A 145 5.78 18.98 0.66
CA TRP A 145 7.04 19.40 1.26
C TRP A 145 8.24 19.10 0.37
N ILE A 146 8.29 17.94 -0.27
CA ILE A 146 9.34 17.61 -1.25
C ILE A 146 9.33 18.61 -2.42
N LEU A 147 8.15 18.94 -2.95
CA LEU A 147 8.00 19.91 -4.04
C LEU A 147 8.38 21.33 -3.65
N ARG A 148 8.25 21.69 -2.37
CA ARG A 148 8.71 22.97 -1.83
C ARG A 148 10.22 22.95 -1.61
N ALA A 149 10.75 21.87 -1.03
CA ALA A 149 12.16 21.76 -0.66
C ALA A 149 13.10 21.71 -1.87
N GLN A 150 12.66 21.14 -3.00
CA GLN A 150 13.45 21.13 -4.24
C GLN A 150 13.82 22.54 -4.73
N MET A 151 13.07 23.59 -4.37
CA MET A 151 13.40 24.97 -4.76
C MET A 151 14.73 25.45 -4.16
N TYR A 152 15.15 24.87 -3.03
CA TYR A 152 16.41 25.20 -2.36
C TYR A 152 17.59 24.34 -2.86
N ARG A 153 17.37 23.41 -3.80
CA ARG A 153 18.43 22.57 -4.36
C ARG A 153 18.97 23.14 -5.66
N ALA A 154 20.27 22.97 -5.85
CA ALA A 154 20.94 23.33 -7.09
C ALA A 154 20.67 22.29 -8.19
N GLY A 155 20.24 22.78 -9.36
CA GLY A 155 20.07 21.97 -10.57
C GLY A 155 19.26 22.72 -11.63
N PRO A 156 19.59 22.58 -12.92
CA PRO A 156 18.88 23.27 -14.01
C PRO A 156 17.44 22.79 -14.14
N THR A 157 17.23 21.48 -14.11
CA THR A 157 15.91 20.88 -14.37
C THR A 157 15.17 20.56 -13.06
N LEU A 158 13.84 20.61 -13.11
CA LEU A 158 12.98 20.22 -11.98
C LEU A 158 13.19 18.75 -11.60
N SER A 159 13.34 17.86 -12.58
CA SER A 159 13.56 16.43 -12.38
C SER A 159 14.83 16.15 -11.59
N GLU A 160 15.92 16.86 -11.89
CA GLU A 160 17.19 16.71 -11.19
C GLU A 160 17.12 17.24 -9.75
N ARG A 161 16.52 18.42 -9.53
CA ARG A 161 16.34 18.98 -8.18
C ARG A 161 15.48 18.06 -7.30
N LEU A 162 14.41 17.49 -7.86
CA LEU A 162 13.57 16.53 -7.15
C LEU A 162 14.33 15.25 -6.80
N ALA A 163 15.11 14.71 -7.74
CA ALA A 163 15.90 13.50 -7.50
C ALA A 163 16.92 13.70 -6.37
N LYS A 164 17.64 14.83 -6.38
CA LYS A 164 18.58 15.20 -5.31
C LYS A 164 17.88 15.34 -3.96
N GLU A 165 16.68 15.92 -3.93
CA GLU A 165 15.91 16.06 -2.69
C GLU A 165 15.44 14.70 -2.15
N VAL A 166 14.97 13.80 -3.02
CA VAL A 166 14.54 12.45 -2.63
C VAL A 166 15.70 11.63 -2.06
N VAL A 167 16.86 11.65 -2.70
CA VAL A 167 18.07 10.97 -2.19
C VAL A 167 18.54 11.62 -0.88
N GLY A 168 18.55 12.95 -0.80
CA GLY A 168 18.89 13.69 0.41
C GLY A 168 17.95 13.38 1.60
N LEU A 169 16.68 13.12 1.34
CA LEU A 169 15.70 12.65 2.34
C LEU A 169 16.07 11.28 2.92
N VAL A 170 16.51 10.35 2.07
CA VAL A 170 16.97 9.02 2.52
C VAL A 170 18.32 9.11 3.24
N GLN A 171 19.12 10.15 2.97
CA GLN A 171 20.38 10.40 3.68
C GLN A 171 20.23 11.24 4.96
N GLY A 172 19.06 11.86 5.19
CA GLY A 172 18.81 12.71 6.36
C GLY A 172 19.21 14.18 6.20
N SER A 173 19.62 14.63 5.01
CA SER A 173 20.13 15.99 4.73
C SER A 173 19.06 16.96 4.18
N SER A 174 17.79 16.56 4.22
CA SER A 174 16.67 17.35 3.69
C SER A 174 16.09 18.35 4.70
N GLN A 175 15.69 19.53 4.22
CA GLN A 175 14.94 20.50 5.04
C GLN A 175 13.55 19.99 5.45
N VAL A 176 12.99 19.04 4.67
CA VAL A 176 11.69 18.43 4.95
C VAL A 176 11.65 17.75 6.32
N LEU A 177 12.75 17.10 6.73
CA LEU A 177 12.85 16.48 8.05
C LEU A 177 12.84 17.51 9.18
N ALA A 178 13.48 18.67 8.97
CA ALA A 178 13.45 19.77 9.94
C ALA A 178 12.02 20.34 10.10
N TRP A 179 11.27 20.51 9.00
CA TRP A 179 9.87 20.94 9.08
C TRP A 179 8.97 19.91 9.78
N LYS A 180 9.21 18.61 9.53
CA LYS A 180 8.49 17.54 10.21
C LYS A 180 8.72 17.59 11.72
N GLU A 181 9.98 17.74 12.15
CA GLU A 181 10.35 17.84 13.56
C GLU A 181 9.75 19.09 14.21
N GLN A 182 9.79 20.23 13.52
CA GLN A 182 9.16 21.47 14.00
C GLN A 182 7.65 21.31 14.21
N ASP A 183 6.93 20.70 13.26
CA ASP A 183 5.49 20.45 13.38
C ASP A 183 5.18 19.47 14.54
N HIS A 184 6.02 18.45 14.73
CA HIS A 184 5.85 17.47 15.83
C HIS A 184 6.16 18.11 17.19
N GLY A 185 7.25 18.86 17.31
CA GLY A 185 7.57 19.62 18.52
C GLY A 185 6.46 20.61 18.87
N GLN A 186 5.93 21.34 17.88
CA GLN A 186 4.82 22.27 18.11
C GLN A 186 3.52 21.57 18.51
N ALA A 187 3.28 20.35 17.99
CA ALA A 187 2.16 19.51 18.41
C ALA A 187 2.34 19.01 19.85
N MET A 188 3.56 18.63 20.25
CA MET A 188 3.86 18.17 21.62
C MET A 188 3.61 19.27 22.66
N VAL A 189 4.01 20.51 22.36
CA VAL A 189 3.77 21.68 23.22
C VAL A 189 2.26 21.90 23.44
N ASN A 190 1.45 21.72 22.39
CA ASN A 190 0.01 22.01 22.42
C ASN A 190 -0.87 20.76 22.64
N ARG A 191 -0.31 19.66 23.15
CA ARG A 191 -1.03 18.38 23.31
C ARG A 191 -2.33 18.49 24.13
N ALA A 192 -2.37 19.38 25.11
CA ALA A 192 -3.52 19.56 26.01
C ALA A 192 -4.73 20.23 25.32
N ILE A 193 -4.53 20.85 24.17
CA ILE A 193 -5.57 21.62 23.45
C ILE A 193 -6.42 20.71 22.54
N VAL A 194 -5.99 19.45 22.34
CA VAL A 194 -6.71 18.48 21.50
C VAL A 194 -8.08 18.19 22.09
N ARG A 195 -9.12 18.55 21.34
CA ARG A 195 -10.50 18.22 21.68
C ARG A 195 -10.86 16.92 20.99
N VAL A 196 -11.04 15.85 21.76
CA VAL A 196 -11.62 14.62 21.22
C VAL A 196 -13.09 14.92 20.93
N PRO A 197 -13.56 14.80 19.67
CA PRO A 197 -14.99 14.91 19.41
C PRO A 197 -15.70 13.78 20.15
N LEU A 198 -16.62 14.13 21.04
CA LEU A 198 -17.54 13.17 21.63
C LEU A 198 -18.34 12.56 20.47
N GLN A 199 -18.13 11.28 20.19
CA GLN A 199 -19.00 10.54 19.28
C GLN A 199 -20.39 10.54 19.93
N ARG A 200 -21.33 11.29 19.33
CA ARG A 200 -22.75 11.25 19.68
C ARG A 200 -23.45 10.25 18.77
#